data_AF-A0A0C2FQU8-F1
#
_entry.id   AF-A0A0C2FQU8-F1
#
_cell.length_a   1.000
_cell.length_b   1.000
_cell.length_c   1.000
_cell.angle_alpha   90.00
_cell.angle_beta   90.00
_cell.angle_gamma   90.00
#
_symmetry.space_group_name_H-M   'P 1'
#
loop_
_entity.id
_entity.type
_entity.pdbx_description
1 polymer ?
#
loop_
_entity_poly.entity_id
_entity_poly.type
_entity_poly.pdbx_seq_one_letter_code
_entity_poly.pdbx_strand_id
1 'polypeptide(L)'
;CGDVISLRDKSLLTLEVTTFRRKYPNIPVELLAALLATRDDVSRSEARSMAEEVTSHVRLHPKDRVFDKLFESVVDRNDSSSWKPNLDMMNMLSSFMRRDSPQS
;
A
#
# COMPACT_ATOMS: atom_id res chain seq x y z
N CYS A 1 -1.92 -7.09 5.08
CA CYS A 1 -2.33 -5.69 4.83
C CYS A 1 -3.09 -5.10 6.01
N GLY A 2 -3.87 -5.90 6.75
CA GLY A 2 -4.56 -5.45 7.97
C GLY A 2 -3.60 -4.82 8.99
N ASP A 3 -2.40 -5.37 9.14
CA ASP A 3 -1.46 -4.97 10.20
C ASP A 3 -1.01 -3.51 10.11
N VAL A 4 -0.69 -3.00 8.92
CA VAL A 4 -0.26 -1.60 8.72
C VAL A 4 -1.37 -0.60 9.04
N ILE A 5 -2.63 -0.97 8.81
CA ILE A 5 -3.79 -0.11 9.03
C ILE A 5 -4.26 -0.20 10.49
N SER A 6 -4.19 -1.38 11.11
CA SER A 6 -4.65 -1.60 12.49
C SER A 6 -3.63 -1.27 13.57
N LEU A 7 -2.34 -1.10 13.22
CA LEU A 7 -1.28 -0.83 14.20
C LEU A 7 -1.53 0.52 14.89
N ARG A 8 -1.82 0.56 16.20
CA ARG A 8 -2.00 1.85 16.90
C ARG A 8 -0.69 2.49 17.36
N ASP A 9 0.38 1.69 17.43
CA ASP A 9 1.69 2.17 17.87
C ASP A 9 2.46 2.79 16.71
N LYS A 10 2.58 4.13 16.71
CA LYS A 10 3.35 4.88 15.72
C LYS A 10 4.82 4.48 15.67
N SER A 11 5.41 4.04 16.77
CA SER A 11 6.85 3.69 16.83
C SER A 11 7.18 2.45 15.99
N LEU A 12 6.18 1.59 15.76
CA LEU A 12 6.31 0.36 14.98
C LEU A 12 5.76 0.50 13.55
N LEU A 13 5.10 1.62 13.23
CA LEU A 13 4.48 1.84 11.93
C LEU A 13 5.52 1.78 10.79
N THR A 14 6.68 2.40 10.97
CA THR A 14 7.76 2.35 9.96
C THR A 14 8.25 0.93 9.71
N LEU A 15 8.31 0.09 10.75
CA LEU A 15 8.72 -1.32 10.63
C LEU A 15 7.69 -2.12 9.83
N GLU A 16 6.40 -1.96 10.15
CA GLU A 16 5.31 -2.63 9.41
C GLU A 16 5.23 -2.17 7.95
N VAL A 17 5.39 -0.87 7.69
CA VAL A 17 5.45 -0.32 6.33
C VAL A 17 6.64 -0.88 5.56
N THR A 18 7.78 -1.06 6.23
CA THR A 18 8.97 -1.70 5.65
C THR A 18 8.71 -3.16 5.30
N THR A 19 8.08 -3.92 6.21
CA THR A 19 7.67 -5.31 5.99
C THR A 19 6.67 -5.42 4.84
N PHE A 20 5.68 -4.52 4.80
CA PHE A 20 4.70 -4.43 3.72
C PHE A 20 5.38 -4.13 2.37
N ARG A 21 6.31 -3.18 2.33
CA ARG A 21 7.06 -2.86 1.11
C ARG A 21 7.90 -4.04 0.63
N ARG A 22 8.47 -4.83 1.53
CA ARG A 22 9.21 -6.05 1.16
C ARG A 22 8.28 -7.11 0.52
N LYS A 23 7.03 -7.22 0.98
CA LYS A 23 6.01 -8.10 0.38
C LYS A 23 5.54 -7.59 -1.00
N TYR A 24 5.47 -6.27 -1.18
CA TYR A 24 5.03 -5.62 -2.42
C TYR A 24 6.10 -4.65 -2.95
N PRO A 25 7.25 -5.14 -3.47
CA PRO A 25 8.40 -4.30 -3.79
C PRO A 25 8.12 -3.26 -4.89
N ASN A 26 7.13 -3.53 -5.75
CA ASN A 26 6.73 -2.69 -6.88
C ASN A 26 5.57 -1.74 -6.57
N ILE A 27 5.09 -1.66 -5.33
CA ILE A 27 4.03 -0.70 -4.99
C ILE A 27 4.49 0.74 -5.28
N PRO A 28 3.71 1.55 -5.99
CA PRO A 28 3.99 2.97 -6.19
C PRO A 28 4.01 3.73 -4.86
N VAL A 29 4.88 4.73 -4.76
CA VAL A 29 5.04 5.55 -3.55
C VAL A 29 3.72 6.24 -3.19
N GLU A 30 3.01 6.71 -4.21
CA GLU A 30 1.73 7.40 -4.12
C GLU A 30 0.64 6.49 -3.52
N LEU A 31 0.62 5.22 -3.94
CA LEU A 31 -0.30 4.21 -3.43
C LEU A 31 0.01 3.83 -1.99
N LEU A 32 1.29 3.70 -1.65
CA LEU A 32 1.74 3.44 -0.27
C LEU A 32 1.43 4.62 0.66
N ALA A 33 1.66 5.85 0.20
CA ALA A 33 1.31 7.07 0.93
C ALA A 33 -0.20 7.21 1.11
N ALA A 34 -1.00 6.89 0.08
CA ALA A 34 -2.46 6.91 0.17
C ALA A 34 -2.97 5.88 1.19
N LEU A 35 -2.38 4.68 1.22
CA LEU A 35 -2.69 3.64 2.22
C LEU A 35 -2.36 4.13 3.65
N LEU A 36 -1.23 4.80 3.84
CA LEU A 36 -0.85 5.34 5.14
C LEU A 36 -1.76 6.49 5.57
N ALA A 37 -2.18 7.32 4.63
CA ALA A 37 -3.08 8.44 4.86
C ALA A 37 -4.54 8.03 5.16
N THR A 38 -4.91 6.74 5.04
CA THR A 38 -6.22 6.27 5.53
C THR A 38 -6.25 6.11 7.05
N ARG A 39 -5.11 6.28 7.73
CA ARG A 39 -5.04 6.27 9.18
C ARG A 39 -5.36 7.65 9.74
N ASP A 40 -6.22 7.70 10.74
CA ASP A 40 -6.64 8.97 11.37
C ASP A 40 -5.50 9.68 12.14
N ASP A 41 -4.44 8.93 12.50
CA ASP A 41 -3.30 9.42 13.27
C ASP A 41 -2.10 9.83 12.40
N VAL A 42 -2.17 9.70 11.08
CA VAL A 42 -1.07 10.03 10.15
C VAL A 42 -1.52 11.09 9.16
N SER A 43 -0.84 12.24 9.17
CA SER A 43 -1.10 13.29 8.18
C SER A 43 -0.62 12.88 6.79
N ARG A 44 -1.18 13.52 5.74
CA ARG A 44 -0.79 13.28 4.35
C ARG A 44 0.72 13.54 4.10
N SER A 45 1.29 14.54 4.76
CA SER A 45 2.72 14.86 4.68
C SER A 45 3.59 13.80 5.35
N GLU A 46 3.19 13.31 6.53
CA GLU A 46 3.89 12.21 7.23
C GLU A 46 3.83 10.91 6.41
N ALA A 47 2.65 10.58 5.89
CA ALA A 47 2.43 9.40 5.06
C ALA A 47 3.34 9.42 3.81
N ARG A 48 3.44 10.57 3.13
CA ARG A 48 4.30 10.73 1.96
C ARG A 48 5.78 10.59 2.33
N SER A 49 6.24 11.29 3.36
CA SER A 49 7.63 11.23 3.81
C SER A 49 8.04 9.80 4.18
N MET A 50 7.18 9.08 4.90
CA MET A 50 7.43 7.69 5.31
C MET A 50 7.45 6.74 4.12
N ALA A 51 6.55 6.92 3.14
CA ALA A 51 6.54 6.11 1.93
C ALA A 51 7.82 6.32 1.09
N GLU A 52 8.28 7.57 0.95
CA GLU A 52 9.54 7.91 0.26
C GLU A 52 10.76 7.32 0.99
N GLU A 53 10.81 7.46 2.31
CA GLU A 53 11.86 6.90 3.16
C GLU A 53 11.96 5.37 3.01
N VAL A 54 10.86 4.65 3.22
CA VAL A 54 10.84 3.18 3.10
C VAL A 54 11.17 2.72 1.68
N THR A 55 10.71 3.44 0.66
CA THR A 55 11.05 3.15 -0.74
C THR A 55 12.54 3.27 -0.99
N SER A 56 13.19 4.27 -0.39
CA SER A 56 14.62 4.49 -0.52
C SER A 56 15.45 3.38 0.13
N HIS A 57 14.96 2.78 1.23
CA HIS A 57 15.66 1.75 2.00
C HIS A 57 15.45 0.32 1.48
N VAL A 58 14.29 0.01 0.89
CA VAL A 58 13.96 -1.33 0.39
C VAL A 58 14.41 -1.49 -1.08
N ARG A 59 15.70 -1.29 -1.36
CA ARG A 59 16.26 -1.37 -2.72
C ARG A 59 16.65 -2.78 -3.19
N LEU A 60 16.56 -3.80 -2.32
CA LEU A 60 17.25 -5.09 -2.55
C LEU A 60 16.35 -6.34 -2.59
N HIS A 61 15.02 -6.22 -2.64
CA HIS A 61 14.15 -7.38 -2.73
C HIS A 61 13.89 -7.78 -4.20
N PRO A 62 13.94 -9.09 -4.56
CA PRO A 62 13.53 -9.54 -5.88
C PRO A 62 12.12 -9.04 -6.19
N LYS A 63 11.97 -8.37 -7.33
CA LYS A 63 10.70 -7.80 -7.77
C LYS A 63 9.79 -8.94 -8.20
N ASP A 64 8.76 -9.23 -7.40
CA ASP A 64 7.70 -10.15 -7.79
C ASP A 64 6.75 -9.46 -8.78
N ARG A 65 6.65 -10.01 -10.00
CA ARG A 65 5.91 -9.41 -11.11
C ARG A 65 4.40 -9.64 -11.06
N VAL A 66 3.94 -10.44 -10.10
CA VAL A 66 2.51 -10.79 -9.97
C VAL A 66 1.62 -9.54 -9.79
N PHE A 67 2.16 -8.49 -9.16
CA PHE A 67 1.41 -7.26 -8.85
C PHE A 67 1.61 -6.12 -9.85
N ASP A 68 2.50 -6.27 -10.83
CA ASP A 68 2.85 -5.18 -11.75
C ASP A 68 1.64 -4.70 -12.54
N LYS A 69 0.87 -5.63 -13.12
CA LYS A 69 -0.36 -5.31 -13.86
C LYS A 69 -1.43 -4.67 -12.99
N LEU A 70 -1.48 -5.04 -11.70
CA LEU A 70 -2.42 -4.42 -10.76
C LEU A 70 -2.03 -2.97 -10.50
N PHE A 71 -0.74 -2.72 -10.23
CA PHE A 71 -0.26 -1.36 -9.97
C PHE A 71 -0.33 -0.46 -11.20
N GLU A 72 0.00 -0.98 -12.40
CA GLU A 72 -0.19 -0.26 -13.67
C GLU A 72 -1.64 0.20 -13.85
N SER A 73 -2.62 -0.67 -13.61
CA SER A 73 -4.05 -0.32 -13.74
C SER A 73 -4.53 0.78 -12.79
N VAL A 74 -3.83 0.98 -11.67
CA VAL A 74 -4.14 2.03 -10.69
C VAL A 74 -3.40 3.32 -11.01
N VAL A 75 -2.16 3.24 -11.50
CA VAL A 75 -1.34 4.40 -11.88
C VAL A 75 -1.84 5.05 -13.18
N ASP A 76 -2.22 4.26 -14.18
CA ASP A 76 -2.72 4.73 -15.49
C ASP A 76 -4.05 5.51 -15.36
N ARG A 77 -4.75 5.35 -14.23
CA ARG A 77 -5.99 6.08 -13.91
C ARG A 77 -5.76 7.38 -13.13
N ASN A 78 -4.53 7.71 -12.75
CA ASN A 78 -4.19 8.89 -11.96
C ASN A 78 -4.27 10.23 -12.75
N ASP A 79 -4.49 10.19 -14.07
CA ASP A 79 -4.91 11.36 -14.85
C ASP A 79 -6.37 11.78 -14.54
N SER A 80 -7.16 10.89 -13.93
CA SER A 80 -8.51 11.22 -13.46
C SER A 80 -8.42 11.83 -12.05
N SER A 81 -8.80 13.10 -11.93
CA SER A 81 -8.78 13.95 -10.73
C SER A 81 -9.56 13.46 -9.49
N SER A 82 -9.93 12.18 -9.42
CA SER A 82 -10.63 11.57 -8.30
C SER A 82 -9.69 10.63 -7.53
N TRP A 83 -9.11 11.15 -6.45
CA TRP A 83 -8.36 10.36 -5.46
C TRP A 83 -9.21 9.31 -4.71
N LYS A 84 -10.51 9.23 -4.98
CA LYS A 84 -11.34 8.19 -4.40
C LYS A 84 -11.17 6.90 -5.21
N PRO A 85 -10.69 5.81 -4.59
CA PRO A 85 -10.70 4.52 -5.25
C PRO A 85 -12.14 4.16 -5.62
N ASN A 86 -12.36 3.77 -6.88
CA ASN A 86 -13.70 3.47 -7.37
C ASN A 86 -14.19 2.10 -6.84
N LEU A 87 -15.47 1.82 -7.02
CA LEU A 87 -16.11 0.60 -6.53
C LEU A 87 -15.45 -0.68 -7.07
N ASP A 88 -14.99 -0.67 -8.33
CA ASP A 88 -14.27 -1.81 -8.92
C ASP A 88 -12.93 -2.07 -8.23
N MET A 89 -12.23 -1.02 -7.83
CA MET A 89 -10.96 -1.10 -7.10
C MET A 89 -11.16 -1.68 -5.71
N MET A 90 -12.25 -1.31 -5.03
CA MET A 90 -12.65 -1.92 -3.75
C MET A 90 -13.04 -3.39 -3.91
N ASN A 91 -13.74 -3.74 -4.99
CA ASN A 91 -14.13 -5.12 -5.29
C ASN A 91 -12.91 -6.01 -5.58
N MET A 92 -11.95 -5.54 -6.37
CA MET A 92 -10.70 -6.28 -6.62
C MET A 92 -9.86 -6.45 -5.35
N LEU A 93 -9.70 -5.39 -4.56
CA LEU A 93 -8.98 -5.44 -3.29
C LEU A 93 -9.65 -6.43 -2.31
N SER A 94 -10.98 -6.38 -2.20
CA SER A 94 -11.73 -7.30 -1.33
C SER A 94 -11.62 -8.76 -1.78
N SER A 95 -11.67 -9.01 -3.10
CA SER A 95 -11.55 -10.36 -3.65
C SER A 95 -10.15 -10.93 -3.48
N PHE A 96 -9.13 -10.09 -3.44
CA PHE A 96 -7.76 -10.47 -3.12
C PHE A 96 -7.60 -10.81 -1.64
N MET A 97 -8.13 -9.98 -0.74
CA MET A 97 -8.06 -10.21 0.71
C MET A 97 -8.82 -11.48 1.15
N ARG A 98 -9.84 -11.90 0.40
CA ARG A 98 -10.56 -13.17 0.60
C ARG A 98 -9.79 -14.42 0.15
N ARG A 99 -8.76 -14.27 -0.69
CA ARG A 99 -7.94 -15.43 -1.12
C ARG A 99 -6.91 -15.85 -0.08
N ASP A 100 -6.59 -14.99 0.89
CA ASP A 100 -5.65 -15.26 1.98
C ASP A 100 -6.32 -15.81 3.26
N SER A 101 -7.65 -15.98 3.29
CA SER A 101 -8.33 -16.69 4.38
C SER A 101 -8.29 -18.20 4.13
N PRO A 102 -7.62 -19.00 4.98
CA PRO A 102 -7.70 -20.46 4.86
C PRO A 102 -9.17 -20.87 5.05
N GLN A 103 -9.73 -21.57 4.05
CA GLN A 103 -10.98 -22.29 4.22
C GLN A 103 -10.80 -23.27 5.39
N SER A 104 -11.48 -23.02 6.50
CA SER A 104 -11.77 -24.04 7.52
C SER A 104 -12.95 -24.88 7.06
#